data_AF-A0A937YYI1-F1
#
_entry.id   AF-A0A937YYI1-F1
#
_cell.length_a   1.000
_cell.length_b   1.000
_cell.length_c   1.000
_cell.angle_alpha   90.00
_cell.angle_beta   90.00
_cell.angle_gamma   90.00
#
_symmetry.space_group_name_H-M   'P 1'
#
loop_
_entity.id
_entity.type
_entity.pdbx_description
1 polymer ?
#
loop_
_entity_poly.entity_id
_entity_poly.type
_entity_poly.pdbx_seq_one_letter_code
_entity_poly.pdbx_strand_id
1 'polypeptide(L)'
;MLPDGIPDYLPLQRALEVFARSEETQSQSHIKPLHQYIALRLVIEGGFLPDEVTPHPPLRCRRVSGAPVLEFDPSAQTSAEKTVIGGLRTKGIDVVVTKPDLGPVLAVSVKGTGGAFRNLTNRMEEAIGDCTNVHIMYPGLVYGFLSLIRANRSTTPGIARNDVCLMCDEDPPRLATSVLRYHSVLANLTGRRFVRDDHARYEAVGLLLVEAQADEAGWIHGRFPPATDVLAFGAFFGRLYECYDLRYPYVAANMAAVRRVEWAETSPAVDAVQAALGDEHPDALGYVPRLG
;
A
#
# COMPACT_ATOMS: atom_id res chain seq x y z
N MET A 1 -16.59 -16.94 1.17
CA MET A 1 -17.28 -15.65 0.96
C MET A 1 -17.33 -14.98 2.32
N LEU A 2 -16.94 -13.71 2.43
CA LEU A 2 -16.94 -13.03 3.72
C LEU A 2 -18.38 -12.74 4.17
N PRO A 3 -18.66 -12.61 5.48
CA PRO A 3 -19.95 -12.15 5.99
C PRO A 3 -20.43 -10.84 5.37
N ASP A 4 -21.75 -10.66 5.28
CA ASP A 4 -22.36 -9.45 4.73
C ASP A 4 -21.85 -8.18 5.43
N GLY A 5 -21.45 -7.18 4.64
CA GLY A 5 -20.92 -5.91 5.11
C GLY A 5 -19.40 -5.85 5.30
N ILE A 6 -18.70 -6.99 5.22
CA ILE A 6 -17.22 -7.01 5.22
C ILE A 6 -16.72 -6.91 3.78
N PRO A 7 -15.76 -6.01 3.48
CA PRO A 7 -15.29 -5.84 2.12
C PRO A 7 -14.46 -7.02 1.62
N ASP A 8 -14.71 -7.47 0.40
CA ASP A 8 -13.99 -8.59 -0.23
C ASP A 8 -12.47 -8.35 -0.38
N TYR A 9 -12.05 -7.09 -0.43
CA TYR A 9 -10.65 -6.67 -0.52
C TYR A 9 -9.95 -6.56 0.85
N LEU A 10 -10.59 -6.98 1.94
CA LEU A 10 -9.99 -7.00 3.27
C LEU A 10 -8.73 -7.90 3.31
N PRO A 11 -8.73 -9.13 2.74
CA PRO A 11 -7.50 -9.90 2.53
C PRO A 11 -6.71 -9.34 1.34
N LEU A 12 -5.39 -9.18 1.52
CA LEU A 12 -4.50 -8.67 0.47
C LEU A 12 -4.62 -9.48 -0.84
N GLN A 13 -4.68 -10.80 -0.72
CA GLN A 13 -4.78 -11.72 -1.87
C GLN A 13 -5.96 -11.36 -2.78
N ARG A 14 -7.11 -11.00 -2.21
CA ARG A 14 -8.32 -10.64 -2.97
C ARG A 14 -8.15 -9.31 -3.71
N ALA A 15 -7.52 -8.32 -3.09
CA ALA A 15 -7.18 -7.07 -3.75
C ALA A 15 -6.19 -7.30 -4.93
N LEU A 16 -5.21 -8.17 -4.74
CA LEU A 16 -4.22 -8.53 -5.75
C LEU A 16 -4.80 -9.42 -6.87
N GLU A 17 -5.81 -10.23 -6.59
CA GLU A 17 -6.47 -11.09 -7.58
C GLU A 17 -7.11 -10.26 -8.71
N VAL A 18 -7.72 -9.12 -8.37
CA VAL A 18 -8.26 -8.19 -9.38
C VAL A 18 -7.15 -7.63 -10.27
N PHE A 19 -6.02 -7.25 -9.67
CA PHE A 19 -4.84 -6.81 -10.43
C PHE A 19 -4.30 -7.92 -11.34
N ALA A 20 -4.25 -9.15 -10.85
CA ALA A 20 -3.73 -10.30 -11.58
C ALA A 20 -4.60 -10.65 -12.82
N ARG A 21 -5.92 -10.60 -12.67
CA ARG A 21 -6.89 -11.03 -13.69
C ARG A 21 -7.28 -9.94 -14.69
N SER A 22 -7.05 -8.65 -14.40
CA SER A 22 -7.52 -7.57 -15.27
C SER A 22 -6.87 -7.62 -16.66
N GLU A 23 -7.65 -7.58 -17.73
CA GLU A 23 -7.10 -7.43 -19.09
C GLU A 23 -6.90 -5.95 -19.46
N GLU A 24 -7.66 -5.06 -18.82
CA GLU A 24 -7.62 -3.63 -19.06
C GLU A 24 -6.77 -2.92 -18.00
N THR A 25 -5.81 -2.11 -18.45
CA THR A 25 -5.06 -1.18 -17.58
C THR A 25 -5.59 0.25 -17.65
N GLN A 26 -6.51 0.54 -18.59
CA GLN A 26 -7.13 1.85 -18.71
C GLN A 26 -8.02 2.11 -17.49
N SER A 27 -8.06 3.37 -17.02
CA SER A 27 -8.82 3.85 -15.83
C SER A 27 -8.32 3.44 -14.43
N GLN A 28 -7.19 2.74 -14.30
CA GLN A 28 -6.65 2.25 -13.01
C GLN A 28 -7.59 1.33 -12.21
N SER A 29 -8.70 0.85 -12.81
CA SER A 29 -9.65 -0.07 -12.18
C SER A 29 -8.98 -1.29 -11.55
N HIS A 30 -7.97 -1.83 -12.23
CA HIS A 30 -7.15 -2.97 -11.80
C HIS A 30 -6.35 -2.77 -10.50
N ILE A 31 -6.16 -1.54 -10.01
CA ILE A 31 -5.42 -1.26 -8.75
C ILE A 31 -6.30 -0.61 -7.65
N LYS A 32 -7.50 -0.14 -7.97
CA LYS A 32 -8.41 0.47 -6.98
C LYS A 32 -8.74 -0.42 -5.77
N PRO A 33 -8.96 -1.75 -5.91
CA PRO A 33 -9.13 -2.61 -4.74
C PRO A 33 -7.95 -2.55 -3.78
N LEU A 34 -6.74 -2.38 -4.31
CA LEU A 34 -5.55 -2.23 -3.48
C LEU A 34 -5.52 -0.88 -2.76
N HIS A 35 -6.02 0.20 -3.37
CA HIS A 35 -6.16 1.50 -2.70
C HIS A 35 -7.06 1.36 -1.46
N GLN A 36 -8.17 0.62 -1.60
CA GLN A 36 -9.10 0.36 -0.50
C GLN A 36 -8.51 -0.56 0.58
N TYR A 37 -7.77 -1.60 0.19
CA TYR A 37 -7.02 -2.44 1.14
C TYR A 37 -6.01 -1.61 1.95
N ILE A 38 -5.24 -0.74 1.29
CA ILE A 38 -4.28 0.14 1.96
C ILE A 38 -5.01 1.10 2.91
N ALA A 39 -6.13 1.70 2.50
CA ALA A 39 -6.94 2.58 3.35
C ALA A 39 -7.45 1.87 4.61
N LEU A 40 -7.98 0.64 4.46
CA LEU A 40 -8.37 -0.21 5.59
C LEU A 40 -7.20 -0.50 6.53
N ARG A 41 -6.05 -0.89 5.97
CA ARG A 41 -4.85 -1.24 6.76
C ARG A 41 -4.30 -0.04 7.52
N LEU A 42 -4.28 1.16 6.92
CA LEU A 42 -3.90 2.40 7.60
C LEU A 42 -4.81 2.71 8.79
N VAL A 43 -6.09 2.34 8.75
CA VAL A 43 -6.99 2.47 9.91
C VAL A 43 -6.72 1.36 10.92
N ILE A 44 -6.85 0.09 10.52
CA ILE A 44 -6.87 -1.06 11.44
C ILE A 44 -5.50 -1.31 12.08
N GLU A 45 -4.43 -1.40 11.29
CA GLU A 45 -3.05 -1.59 11.77
C GLU A 45 -2.40 -0.23 12.09
N GLY A 46 -2.65 0.77 11.24
CA GLY A 46 -2.02 2.07 11.37
C GLY A 46 -2.59 2.92 12.51
N GLY A 47 -3.82 2.70 12.96
CA GLY A 47 -4.44 3.51 14.02
C GLY A 47 -4.76 4.95 13.59
N PHE A 48 -4.90 5.20 12.29
CA PHE A 48 -5.44 6.46 11.78
C PHE A 48 -6.96 6.45 11.86
N LEU A 49 -7.59 7.59 12.15
CA LEU A 49 -9.05 7.63 12.18
C LEU A 49 -9.61 7.48 10.75
N PRO A 50 -10.75 6.79 10.54
CA PRO A 50 -11.32 6.63 9.19
C PRO A 50 -11.50 7.95 8.43
N ASP A 51 -11.99 8.99 9.14
CA ASP A 51 -12.20 10.33 8.58
C ASP A 51 -10.90 11.05 8.16
N GLU A 52 -9.74 10.58 8.62
CA GLU A 52 -8.42 11.12 8.23
C GLU A 52 -7.91 10.49 6.92
N VAL A 53 -8.47 9.35 6.49
CA VAL A 53 -7.99 8.57 5.35
C VAL A 53 -8.82 8.86 4.11
N THR A 54 -8.15 9.07 2.98
CA THR A 54 -8.77 9.22 1.65
C THR A 54 -8.09 8.24 0.69
N PRO A 55 -8.83 7.41 -0.10
CA PRO A 55 -10.27 7.24 -0.06
C PRO A 55 -10.76 6.78 1.32
N HIS A 56 -11.95 7.24 1.69
CA HIS A 56 -12.53 6.88 2.98
C HIS A 56 -12.88 5.38 2.99
N PRO A 57 -12.35 4.59 3.94
CA PRO A 57 -12.66 3.16 4.05
C PRO A 57 -14.10 2.95 4.55
N PRO A 58 -14.66 1.73 4.43
CA PRO A 58 -15.99 1.40 4.97
C PRO A 58 -15.96 1.20 6.50
N LEU A 59 -15.36 2.13 7.24
CA LEU A 59 -15.19 2.08 8.68
C LEU A 59 -15.66 3.38 9.33
N ARG A 60 -16.22 3.30 10.54
CA ARG A 60 -16.43 4.46 11.41
C ARG A 60 -15.75 4.24 12.75
N CYS A 61 -15.34 5.35 13.35
CA CYS A 61 -14.85 5.39 14.72
C CYS A 61 -15.92 6.01 15.62
N ARG A 62 -16.23 5.33 16.72
CA ARG A 62 -17.06 5.84 17.81
C ARG A 62 -16.26 5.82 19.11
N ARG A 63 -16.65 6.63 20.08
CA ARG A 63 -16.08 6.56 21.43
C ARG A 63 -17.06 5.89 22.38
N VAL A 64 -16.64 4.80 23.02
CA VAL A 64 -17.40 4.09 24.06
C VAL A 64 -16.58 4.15 25.34
N SER A 65 -17.13 4.80 26.38
CA SER A 65 -16.43 5.02 27.65
C SER A 65 -15.03 5.65 27.49
N GLY A 66 -14.84 6.48 26.46
CA GLY A 66 -13.58 7.14 26.14
C GLY A 66 -12.63 6.35 25.22
N ALA A 67 -12.81 5.04 25.07
CA ALA A 67 -12.03 4.21 24.16
C ALA A 67 -12.54 4.33 22.71
N PRO A 68 -11.65 4.39 21.70
CA PRO A 68 -12.05 4.41 20.30
C PRO A 68 -12.42 2.99 19.85
N VAL A 69 -13.59 2.87 19.23
CA VAL A 69 -14.21 1.62 18.79
C VAL A 69 -14.43 1.69 17.29
N LEU A 70 -13.97 0.67 16.56
CA LEU A 70 -14.18 0.55 15.12
C LEU A 70 -15.38 -0.32 14.77
N GLU A 71 -16.09 0.09 13.75
CA GLU A 71 -17.18 -0.68 13.14
C GLU A 71 -17.15 -0.57 11.62
N PHE A 72 -17.65 -1.61 10.94
CA PHE A 72 -17.87 -1.55 9.50
C PHE A 72 -19.15 -0.77 9.18
N ASP A 73 -19.02 0.18 8.25
CA ASP A 73 -20.14 0.90 7.64
C ASP A 73 -19.86 1.04 6.14
N PRO A 74 -20.42 0.15 5.30
CA PRO A 74 -20.25 0.22 3.85
C PRO A 74 -20.69 1.55 3.24
N SER A 75 -21.64 2.25 3.87
CA SER A 75 -22.14 3.54 3.37
C SER A 75 -21.14 4.68 3.54
N ALA A 76 -20.14 4.52 4.40
CA ALA A 76 -19.06 5.49 4.60
C ALA A 76 -17.99 5.41 3.50
N GLN A 77 -17.95 4.33 2.71
CA GLN A 77 -16.91 4.13 1.73
C GLN A 77 -16.96 5.18 0.61
N THR A 78 -15.78 5.68 0.23
CA THR A 78 -15.63 6.48 -0.98
C THR A 78 -14.54 5.89 -1.88
N SER A 79 -14.57 6.22 -3.17
CA SER A 79 -13.56 5.80 -4.14
C SER A 79 -12.76 6.96 -4.73
N ALA A 80 -13.00 8.17 -4.23
CA ALA A 80 -12.35 9.38 -4.72
C ALA A 80 -10.97 9.52 -4.07
N GLU A 81 -9.96 9.70 -4.93
CA GLU A 81 -8.59 10.00 -4.53
C GLU A 81 -8.43 11.49 -4.23
N LYS A 82 -7.34 11.85 -3.56
CA LYS A 82 -7.10 13.24 -3.17
C LYS A 82 -6.02 13.86 -4.04
N THR A 83 -6.32 15.01 -4.63
CA THR A 83 -5.31 15.85 -5.26
C THR A 83 -4.66 16.75 -4.22
N VAL A 84 -3.34 16.67 -4.08
CA VAL A 84 -2.55 17.58 -3.25
C VAL A 84 -1.77 18.55 -4.12
N ILE A 85 -1.48 19.73 -3.56
CA ILE A 85 -0.57 20.68 -4.18
C ILE A 85 0.85 20.16 -3.96
N GLY A 86 1.62 19.95 -5.03
CA GLY A 86 3.06 19.72 -4.91
C GLY A 86 3.85 21.00 -5.12
N GLY A 87 5.17 20.93 -4.93
CA GLY A 87 6.05 22.10 -5.04
C GLY A 87 6.15 22.67 -6.46
N LEU A 88 5.94 21.84 -7.48
CA LEU A 88 5.99 22.20 -8.90
C LEU A 88 4.63 22.05 -9.59
N ARG A 89 3.88 21.00 -9.25
CA ARG A 89 2.58 20.69 -9.85
C ARG A 89 1.67 19.98 -8.85
N THR A 90 0.37 19.98 -9.11
CA THR A 90 -0.57 19.14 -8.36
C THR A 90 -0.29 17.65 -8.62
N LYS A 91 -0.60 16.80 -7.64
CA LYS A 91 -0.49 15.34 -7.74
C LYS A 91 -1.75 14.70 -7.16
N GLY A 92 -2.40 13.84 -7.94
CA GLY A 92 -3.39 12.90 -7.41
C GLY A 92 -2.67 11.80 -6.63
N ILE A 93 -2.97 11.64 -5.35
CA ILE A 93 -2.40 10.59 -4.48
C ILE A 93 -3.46 9.53 -4.24
N ASP A 94 -3.05 8.27 -4.41
CA ASP A 94 -3.93 7.10 -4.39
C ASP A 94 -4.53 6.86 -3.00
N VAL A 95 -3.71 6.93 -1.95
CA VAL A 95 -4.17 6.89 -0.55
C VAL A 95 -3.41 7.93 0.28
N VAL A 96 -4.13 8.73 1.08
CA VAL A 96 -3.54 9.77 1.92
C VAL A 96 -4.23 9.87 3.27
N VAL A 97 -3.42 10.08 4.30
CA VAL A 97 -3.84 10.45 5.65
C VAL A 97 -3.66 11.95 5.80
N THR A 98 -4.73 12.65 6.16
CA THR A 98 -4.73 14.09 6.42
C THR A 98 -5.12 14.32 7.88
N LYS A 99 -4.26 15.00 8.64
CA LYS A 99 -4.61 15.46 9.99
C LYS A 99 -5.22 16.87 9.90
N PRO A 100 -6.26 17.18 10.71
CA PRO A 100 -6.73 18.55 10.88
C PRO A 100 -5.55 19.48 11.20
N ASP A 101 -5.57 20.69 10.63
CA ASP A 101 -4.56 21.75 10.79
C ASP A 101 -3.13 21.48 10.26
N LEU A 102 -2.74 20.21 10.07
CA LEU A 102 -1.42 19.84 9.53
C LEU A 102 -1.44 19.53 8.03
N GLY A 103 -2.59 19.10 7.50
CA GLY A 103 -2.69 18.64 6.12
C GLY A 103 -2.20 17.20 5.94
N PRO A 104 -1.69 16.85 4.74
CA PRO A 104 -1.19 15.50 4.44
C PRO A 104 0.00 15.11 5.33
N VAL A 105 -0.10 13.98 6.00
CA VAL A 105 0.95 13.49 6.93
C VAL A 105 1.49 12.12 6.57
N LEU A 106 0.70 11.29 5.88
CA LEU A 106 1.14 10.04 5.29
C LEU A 106 0.47 9.86 3.93
N ALA A 107 1.19 9.40 2.92
CA ALA A 107 0.67 9.09 1.60
C ALA A 107 1.20 7.73 1.12
N VAL A 108 0.42 7.03 0.32
CA VAL A 108 0.85 5.84 -0.40
C VAL A 108 0.41 5.97 -1.85
N SER A 109 1.38 5.95 -2.76
CA SER A 109 1.11 5.84 -4.19
C SER A 109 1.25 4.39 -4.64
N VAL A 110 0.37 3.94 -5.52
CA VAL A 110 0.27 2.58 -6.01
C VAL A 110 0.38 2.60 -7.52
N LYS A 111 1.24 1.75 -8.07
CA LYS A 111 1.41 1.66 -9.53
C LYS A 111 1.41 0.22 -9.99
N GLY A 112 0.31 -0.16 -10.63
CA GLY A 112 0.19 -1.37 -11.42
C GLY A 112 0.92 -1.20 -12.75
N THR A 113 1.85 -2.11 -13.04
CA THR A 113 2.70 -1.98 -14.21
C THR A 113 2.51 -3.17 -15.17
N GLY A 114 1.71 -2.95 -16.21
CA GLY A 114 1.76 -3.72 -17.46
C GLY A 114 2.87 -3.18 -18.36
N GLY A 115 3.69 -4.05 -18.96
CA GLY A 115 4.77 -3.65 -19.87
C GLY A 115 5.88 -2.80 -19.23
N ALA A 116 6.24 -3.12 -17.98
CA ALA A 116 7.19 -2.36 -17.14
C ALA A 116 8.49 -2.00 -17.84
N PHE A 117 9.07 -3.00 -18.50
CA PHE A 117 10.49 -3.01 -18.77
C PHE A 117 10.84 -2.24 -20.03
N ARG A 118 9.87 -1.97 -20.92
CA ARG A 118 10.08 -1.20 -22.14
C ARG A 118 10.36 0.28 -21.86
N ASN A 119 9.74 0.82 -20.81
CA ASN A 119 9.76 2.25 -20.46
C ASN A 119 10.33 2.48 -19.06
N LEU A 120 11.27 1.64 -18.64
CA LEU A 120 11.78 1.64 -17.28
C LEU A 120 12.31 3.03 -16.87
N THR A 121 13.21 3.62 -17.66
CA THR A 121 13.78 4.95 -17.37
C THR A 121 12.71 6.02 -17.19
N ASN A 122 11.74 6.12 -18.09
CA ASN A 122 10.68 7.12 -17.99
C ASN A 122 9.83 6.91 -16.72
N ARG A 123 9.53 5.66 -16.36
CA ARG A 123 8.78 5.34 -15.13
C ARG A 123 9.58 5.70 -13.87
N MET A 124 10.90 5.58 -13.92
CA MET A 124 11.78 5.97 -12.82
C MET A 124 11.81 7.48 -12.64
N GLU A 125 12.02 8.23 -13.73
CA GLU A 125 12.01 9.69 -13.71
C GLU A 125 10.67 10.23 -13.19
N GLU A 126 9.57 9.59 -13.57
CA GLU A 126 8.25 9.91 -13.05
C GLU A 126 8.14 9.65 -11.54
N ALA A 127 8.58 8.48 -11.06
CA ALA A 127 8.54 8.16 -9.63
C ALA A 127 9.44 9.09 -8.78
N ILE A 128 10.62 9.44 -9.27
CA ILE A 128 11.53 10.40 -8.63
C ILE A 128 10.91 11.80 -8.64
N GLY A 129 10.34 12.21 -9.78
CA GLY A 129 9.70 13.51 -9.95
C GLY A 129 8.49 13.68 -9.03
N ASP A 130 7.67 12.65 -8.88
CA ASP A 130 6.50 12.66 -8.00
C ASP A 130 6.91 12.73 -6.52
N CYS A 131 7.90 11.94 -6.10
CA CYS A 131 8.45 12.00 -4.74
C CYS A 131 8.98 13.40 -4.42
N THR A 132 9.86 13.90 -5.29
CA THR A 132 10.48 15.23 -5.19
C THR A 132 9.41 16.32 -5.10
N ASN A 133 8.44 16.30 -6.02
CA ASN A 133 7.38 17.29 -6.08
C ASN A 133 6.57 17.36 -4.78
N VAL A 134 6.20 16.21 -4.22
CA VAL A 134 5.37 16.17 -3.01
C VAL A 134 6.18 16.56 -1.77
N HIS A 135 7.42 16.06 -1.61
CA HIS A 135 8.25 16.39 -0.46
C HIS A 135 8.74 17.84 -0.41
N ILE A 136 8.87 18.51 -1.56
CA ILE A 136 9.15 19.96 -1.57
C ILE A 136 8.03 20.73 -0.88
N MET A 137 6.76 20.37 -1.14
CA MET A 137 5.61 21.03 -0.53
C MET A 137 5.37 20.57 0.91
N TYR A 138 5.54 19.27 1.17
CA TYR A 138 5.29 18.65 2.47
C TYR A 138 6.53 17.90 2.97
N PRO A 139 7.55 18.60 3.51
CA PRO A 139 8.79 17.96 3.94
C PRO A 139 8.60 16.91 5.06
N GLY A 140 7.58 17.10 5.91
CA GLY A 140 7.25 16.16 6.99
C GLY A 140 6.54 14.89 6.52
N LEU A 141 5.90 14.92 5.34
CA LEU A 141 5.07 13.82 4.83
C LEU A 141 5.86 12.52 4.80
N VAL A 142 5.23 11.45 5.28
CA VAL A 142 5.70 10.08 5.11
C VAL A 142 5.09 9.54 3.81
N TYR A 143 5.92 9.23 2.82
CA TYR A 143 5.46 8.84 1.50
C TYR A 143 5.92 7.43 1.13
N GLY A 144 4.97 6.54 0.95
CA GLY A 144 5.16 5.19 0.45
C GLY A 144 4.91 5.06 -1.05
N PHE A 145 5.64 4.17 -1.71
CA PHE A 145 5.40 3.79 -3.10
C PHE A 145 5.32 2.27 -3.26
N LEU A 146 4.19 1.77 -3.74
CA LEU A 146 3.97 0.36 -4.04
C LEU A 146 3.95 0.14 -5.56
N SER A 147 4.85 -0.72 -6.04
CA SER A 147 4.89 -1.14 -7.44
C SER A 147 4.45 -2.58 -7.58
N LEU A 148 3.53 -2.84 -8.50
CA LEU A 148 2.99 -4.17 -8.79
C LEU A 148 3.33 -4.59 -10.21
N ILE A 149 3.84 -5.81 -10.35
CA ILE A 149 4.16 -6.44 -11.63
C ILE A 149 3.54 -7.84 -11.65
N ARG A 150 2.97 -8.26 -12.77
CA ARG A 150 2.49 -9.64 -12.94
C ARG A 150 3.65 -10.60 -13.18
N ALA A 151 3.60 -11.76 -12.56
CA ALA A 151 4.56 -12.85 -12.68
C ALA A 151 4.42 -13.62 -14.01
N ASN A 152 4.51 -12.89 -15.13
CA ASN A 152 4.38 -13.47 -16.46
C ASN A 152 5.54 -14.42 -16.75
N ARG A 153 5.21 -15.66 -17.15
CA ARG A 153 6.17 -16.71 -17.46
C ARG A 153 6.54 -16.69 -18.95
N SER A 154 7.76 -17.10 -19.28
CA SER A 154 8.23 -17.19 -20.67
C SER A 154 7.46 -18.21 -21.51
N THR A 155 6.76 -19.15 -20.86
CA THR A 155 5.92 -20.17 -21.48
C THR A 155 4.48 -19.72 -21.70
N THR A 156 4.07 -18.57 -21.15
CA THR A 156 2.69 -18.07 -21.30
C THR A 156 2.44 -17.62 -22.74
N PRO A 157 1.46 -18.21 -23.45
CA PRO A 157 1.13 -17.81 -24.82
C PRO A 157 0.73 -16.33 -24.93
N GLY A 158 1.18 -15.65 -25.98
CA GLY A 158 0.79 -14.26 -26.27
C GLY A 158 1.50 -13.19 -25.44
N ILE A 159 2.33 -13.56 -24.46
CA ILE A 159 3.17 -12.60 -23.72
C ILE A 159 4.36 -12.19 -24.58
N ALA A 160 4.55 -10.89 -24.77
CA ALA A 160 5.73 -10.39 -25.45
C ALA A 160 6.99 -10.59 -24.60
N ARG A 161 8.14 -10.84 -25.24
CA ARG A 161 9.42 -11.11 -24.58
C ARG A 161 9.81 -10.07 -23.52
N ASN A 162 9.50 -8.80 -23.78
CA ASN A 162 9.81 -7.68 -22.88
C ASN A 162 8.88 -7.58 -21.67
N ASP A 163 7.86 -8.43 -21.58
CA ASP A 163 6.87 -8.43 -20.50
C ASP A 163 6.97 -9.71 -19.65
N VAL A 164 7.97 -10.57 -19.95
CA VAL A 164 8.31 -11.76 -19.18
C VAL A 164 9.06 -11.38 -17.90
N CYS A 165 8.60 -11.93 -16.77
CA CYS A 165 9.24 -11.76 -15.46
C CYS A 165 9.95 -13.03 -14.99
N LEU A 166 9.44 -14.20 -15.38
CA LEU A 166 9.95 -15.51 -14.99
C LEU A 166 10.37 -16.30 -16.24
N MET A 167 11.65 -16.62 -16.33
CA MET A 167 12.23 -17.50 -17.33
C MET A 167 12.06 -18.94 -16.85
N CYS A 168 11.34 -19.75 -17.62
CA CYS A 168 11.06 -21.16 -17.32
C CYS A 168 11.99 -22.11 -18.09
N ASP A 169 13.21 -21.66 -18.37
CA ASP A 169 14.30 -22.45 -18.96
C ASP A 169 14.94 -23.41 -17.93
N GLU A 170 14.75 -23.13 -16.63
CA GLU A 170 15.25 -23.90 -15.50
C GLU A 170 14.11 -24.19 -14.49
N ASP A 171 14.28 -25.22 -13.66
CA ASP A 171 13.44 -25.51 -12.50
C ASP A 171 14.29 -25.40 -11.22
N PRO A 172 14.07 -24.39 -10.37
CA PRO A 172 12.97 -23.41 -10.41
C PRO A 172 13.14 -22.29 -11.45
N PRO A 173 12.04 -21.61 -11.86
CA PRO A 173 12.10 -20.50 -12.79
C PRO A 173 13.00 -19.36 -12.29
N ARG A 174 13.79 -18.80 -13.21
CA ARG A 174 14.71 -17.69 -12.92
C ARG A 174 14.05 -16.35 -13.20
N LEU A 175 14.36 -15.33 -12.40
CA LEU A 175 13.91 -13.96 -12.67
C LEU A 175 14.55 -13.40 -13.95
N ALA A 176 13.75 -12.70 -14.75
CA ALA A 176 14.25 -11.96 -15.90
C ALA A 176 15.18 -10.82 -15.44
N THR A 177 16.26 -10.56 -16.21
CA THR A 177 17.24 -9.50 -15.89
C THR A 177 16.59 -8.12 -15.76
N SER A 178 15.51 -7.87 -16.49
CA SER A 178 14.75 -6.63 -16.42
C SER A 178 14.07 -6.42 -15.06
N VAL A 179 13.58 -7.49 -14.43
CA VAL A 179 12.99 -7.46 -13.07
C VAL A 179 14.07 -7.09 -12.04
N LEU A 180 15.26 -7.70 -12.14
CA LEU A 180 16.38 -7.42 -11.23
C LEU A 180 16.87 -5.97 -11.36
N ARG A 181 16.96 -5.45 -12.59
CA ARG A 181 17.28 -4.03 -12.82
C ARG A 181 16.23 -3.10 -12.23
N TYR A 182 14.95 -3.42 -12.41
CA TYR A 182 13.88 -2.62 -11.85
C TYR A 182 13.90 -2.59 -10.32
N HIS A 183 14.11 -3.75 -9.70
CA HIS A 183 14.30 -3.86 -8.25
C HIS A 183 15.49 -3.03 -7.77
N SER A 184 16.66 -3.17 -8.40
CA SER A 184 17.88 -2.44 -8.02
C SER A 184 17.65 -0.94 -8.02
N VAL A 185 16.89 -0.46 -8.99
CA VAL A 185 16.48 0.93 -9.07
C VAL A 185 15.56 1.33 -7.93
N LEU A 186 14.47 0.59 -7.70
CA LEU A 186 13.49 0.91 -6.66
C LEU A 186 14.14 0.90 -5.27
N ALA A 187 15.11 0.02 -5.06
CA ALA A 187 15.90 -0.05 -3.83
C ALA A 187 16.73 1.24 -3.58
N ASN A 188 17.11 1.97 -4.63
CA ASN A 188 17.78 3.27 -4.49
C ASN A 188 16.81 4.44 -4.22
N LEU A 189 15.50 4.23 -4.40
CA LEU A 189 14.47 5.24 -4.17
C LEU A 189 13.86 5.19 -2.76
N THR A 190 14.29 4.27 -1.89
CA THR A 190 13.75 4.11 -0.54
C THR A 190 14.75 4.55 0.54
N GLY A 191 14.27 4.61 1.80
CA GLY A 191 15.11 4.85 2.98
C GLY A 191 15.19 6.30 3.44
N ARG A 192 14.27 7.17 3.01
CA ARG A 192 14.15 8.52 3.59
C ARG A 192 13.62 8.41 5.02
N ARG A 193 14.40 8.74 6.04
CA ARG A 193 13.99 8.55 7.44
C ARG A 193 13.69 9.89 8.11
N PHE A 194 14.58 10.85 8.00
CA PHE A 194 14.44 12.18 8.59
C PHE A 194 13.97 13.21 7.56
N VAL A 195 13.37 14.31 8.04
CA VAL A 195 12.86 15.39 7.18
C VAL A 195 13.95 16.01 6.31
N ARG A 196 15.20 16.02 6.80
CA ARG A 196 16.37 16.58 6.10
C ARG A 196 17.05 15.61 5.13
N ASP A 197 16.65 14.35 5.12
CA ASP A 197 17.16 13.38 4.16
C ASP A 197 16.69 13.77 2.75
N ASP A 198 17.36 13.23 1.73
CA ASP A 198 17.07 13.50 0.32
C ASP A 198 15.57 13.37 0.00
N HIS A 199 14.98 14.45 -0.47
CA HIS A 199 13.55 14.56 -0.77
C HIS A 199 13.15 13.80 -2.05
N ALA A 200 14.12 13.34 -2.85
CA ALA A 200 13.92 12.47 -4.00
C ALA A 200 13.76 10.99 -3.64
N ARG A 201 13.74 10.65 -2.34
CA ARG A 201 13.52 9.28 -1.84
C ARG A 201 12.21 9.17 -1.05
N TYR A 202 11.57 8.01 -1.18
CA TYR A 202 10.44 7.57 -0.38
C TYR A 202 10.90 7.02 0.97
N GLU A 203 10.02 7.07 1.95
CA GLU A 203 10.20 6.45 3.26
C GLU A 203 10.19 4.93 3.15
N ALA A 204 9.26 4.40 2.35
CA ALA A 204 9.20 2.98 2.02
C ALA A 204 8.84 2.79 0.55
N VAL A 205 9.52 1.84 -0.09
CA VAL A 205 9.11 1.32 -1.40
C VAL A 205 8.83 -0.16 -1.24
N GLY A 206 7.72 -0.63 -1.82
CA GLY A 206 7.38 -2.04 -1.89
C GLY A 206 7.29 -2.49 -3.34
N LEU A 207 7.78 -3.69 -3.63
CA LEU A 207 7.67 -4.33 -4.94
C LEU A 207 6.94 -5.67 -4.77
N LEU A 208 5.84 -5.84 -5.50
CA LEU A 208 5.08 -7.08 -5.51
C LEU A 208 5.14 -7.70 -6.89
N LEU A 209 5.67 -8.92 -6.97
CA LEU A 209 5.53 -9.77 -8.13
C LEU A 209 4.30 -10.66 -7.89
N VAL A 210 3.22 -10.41 -8.61
CA VAL A 210 1.90 -11.01 -8.36
C VAL A 210 1.62 -12.12 -9.36
N GLU A 211 1.30 -13.29 -8.87
CA GLU A 211 0.92 -14.44 -9.68
C GLU A 211 -0.38 -14.17 -10.44
N ALA A 212 -0.39 -14.53 -11.73
CA ALA A 212 -1.51 -14.31 -12.64
C ALA A 212 -2.06 -15.61 -13.25
N GLN A 213 -1.46 -16.76 -12.93
CA GLN A 213 -1.97 -18.06 -13.35
C GLN A 213 -3.17 -18.48 -12.48
N ALA A 214 -4.11 -19.22 -13.08
CA ALA A 214 -5.47 -19.41 -12.56
C ALA A 214 -5.56 -19.69 -11.04
N ASP A 215 -4.89 -20.73 -10.57
CA ASP A 215 -4.99 -21.20 -9.17
C ASP A 215 -4.14 -20.36 -8.20
N GLU A 216 -3.19 -19.59 -8.72
CA GLU A 216 -2.29 -18.74 -7.95
C GLU A 216 -2.62 -17.24 -8.12
N ALA A 217 -3.71 -16.89 -8.79
CA ALA A 217 -4.04 -15.50 -9.07
C ALA A 217 -4.18 -14.67 -7.78
N GLY A 218 -3.42 -13.57 -7.70
CA GLY A 218 -3.41 -12.68 -6.54
C GLY A 218 -2.43 -13.07 -5.41
N TRP A 219 -1.73 -14.20 -5.53
CA TRP A 219 -0.64 -14.51 -4.61
C TRP A 219 0.60 -13.69 -4.93
N ILE A 220 1.35 -13.32 -3.89
CA ILE A 220 2.69 -12.74 -4.06
C ILE A 220 3.66 -13.89 -4.34
N HIS A 221 4.46 -13.76 -5.38
CA HIS A 221 5.49 -14.72 -5.73
C HIS A 221 6.48 -14.88 -4.56
N GLY A 222 6.46 -16.05 -3.91
CA GLY A 222 7.13 -16.27 -2.62
C GLY A 222 8.65 -16.14 -2.61
N ARG A 223 9.29 -15.97 -3.77
CA ARG A 223 10.76 -15.85 -3.90
C ARG A 223 11.24 -14.44 -4.21
N PHE A 224 10.33 -13.51 -4.53
CA PHE A 224 10.76 -12.18 -4.98
C PHE A 224 9.74 -11.05 -4.70
N PRO A 225 10.18 -9.95 -4.07
CA PRO A 225 11.44 -9.81 -3.34
C PRO A 225 11.55 -10.81 -2.18
N PRO A 226 12.75 -11.26 -1.78
CA PRO A 226 12.92 -12.05 -0.56
C PRO A 226 12.35 -11.32 0.66
N ALA A 227 11.87 -12.06 1.68
CA ALA A 227 11.25 -11.46 2.87
C ALA A 227 12.15 -10.46 3.63
N THR A 228 13.48 -10.63 3.53
CA THR A 228 14.49 -9.75 4.14
C THR A 228 14.87 -8.55 3.28
N ASP A 229 14.31 -8.43 2.07
CA ASP A 229 14.65 -7.39 1.12
C ASP A 229 14.07 -6.03 1.52
N VAL A 230 14.77 -4.95 1.20
CA VAL A 230 14.31 -3.58 1.46
C VAL A 230 13.04 -3.22 0.68
N LEU A 231 12.66 -3.98 -0.34
CA LEU A 231 11.41 -3.79 -1.08
C LEU A 231 10.33 -4.80 -0.68
N ALA A 232 10.58 -5.65 0.31
CA ALA A 232 9.62 -6.63 0.78
C ALA A 232 8.36 -5.94 1.32
N PHE A 233 7.20 -6.42 0.89
CA PHE A 233 5.91 -5.86 1.29
C PHE A 233 5.67 -5.98 2.81
N GLY A 234 6.14 -7.07 3.44
CA GLY A 234 5.96 -7.28 4.89
C GLY A 234 6.55 -6.16 5.75
N ALA A 235 7.65 -5.52 5.31
CA ALA A 235 8.28 -4.41 6.02
C ALA A 235 7.79 -3.02 5.57
N PHE A 236 6.88 -2.94 4.60
CA PHE A 236 6.47 -1.68 3.98
C PHE A 236 5.75 -0.76 4.97
N PHE A 237 4.65 -1.23 5.57
CA PHE A 237 3.83 -0.43 6.48
C PHE A 237 4.55 -0.13 7.80
N GLY A 238 5.28 -1.11 8.35
CA GLY A 238 6.10 -0.91 9.55
C GLY A 238 7.04 0.29 9.41
N ARG A 239 7.74 0.40 8.27
CA ARG A 239 8.62 1.55 7.99
C ARG A 239 7.86 2.87 7.85
N LEU A 240 6.68 2.88 7.23
CA LEU A 240 5.85 4.08 7.16
C LEU A 240 5.44 4.54 8.57
N TYR A 241 4.99 3.62 9.42
CA TYR A 241 4.58 3.94 10.78
C TYR A 241 5.75 4.38 11.65
N GLU A 242 6.90 3.73 11.55
CA GLU A 242 8.12 4.14 12.25
C GLU A 242 8.55 5.56 11.86
N CYS A 243 8.55 5.88 10.56
CA CYS A 243 8.84 7.23 10.08
C CYS A 243 7.79 8.24 10.54
N TYR A 244 6.51 7.86 10.59
CA TYR A 244 5.44 8.72 11.08
C TYR A 244 5.62 9.04 12.56
N ASP A 245 5.83 7.99 13.37
CA ASP A 245 6.00 8.11 14.81
C ASP A 245 7.27 8.88 15.17
N LEU A 246 8.33 8.76 14.36
CA LEU A 246 9.55 9.55 14.50
C LEU A 246 9.29 11.06 14.25
N ARG A 247 8.39 11.41 13.32
CA ARG A 247 8.26 12.78 12.80
C ARG A 247 7.15 13.60 13.43
N TYR A 248 6.06 12.99 13.90
CA TYR A 248 4.88 13.75 14.33
C TYR A 248 4.64 13.71 15.86
N PRO A 249 4.53 12.54 16.51
CA PRO A 249 4.26 12.45 17.96
C PRO A 249 5.26 13.12 18.90
N TYR A 250 6.53 13.27 18.50
CA TYR A 250 7.61 13.78 19.37
C TYR A 250 7.95 15.26 19.19
N VAL A 251 7.31 15.96 18.25
CA VAL A 251 7.72 17.33 17.91
C VAL A 251 7.18 18.38 18.90
N ALA A 252 6.04 18.14 19.57
CA ALA A 252 5.55 19.03 20.64
C ALA A 252 4.54 18.36 21.58
N ALA A 253 4.58 18.74 22.87
CA ALA A 253 3.68 18.22 23.92
C ALA A 253 2.17 18.44 23.65
N ASN A 254 1.82 19.41 22.79
CA ASN A 254 0.43 19.73 22.42
C ASN A 254 -0.08 18.96 21.19
N MET A 255 0.66 17.99 20.67
CA MET A 255 0.27 17.23 19.47
C MET A 255 -0.43 15.89 19.78
N ALA A 256 -1.16 15.78 20.89
CA ALA A 256 -1.89 14.55 21.22
C ALA A 256 -2.83 14.08 20.08
N ALA A 257 -3.41 15.02 19.32
CA ALA A 257 -4.28 14.75 18.18
C ALA A 257 -3.61 14.06 16.98
N VAL A 258 -2.28 14.12 16.88
CA VAL A 258 -1.53 13.48 15.77
C VAL A 258 -1.12 12.05 16.10
N ARG A 259 -1.32 11.61 17.35
CA ARG A 259 -1.01 10.24 17.74
C ARG A 259 -1.95 9.27 17.03
N ARG A 260 -1.39 8.12 16.64
CA ARG A 260 -2.15 6.97 16.17
C ARG A 260 -2.87 6.36 17.37
N VAL A 261 -4.13 5.99 17.19
CA VAL A 261 -4.95 5.42 18.27
C VAL A 261 -4.74 3.92 18.36
N GLU A 262 -4.98 3.39 19.56
CA GLU A 262 -5.19 1.95 19.79
C GLU A 262 -6.68 1.71 19.87
N TRP A 263 -7.16 0.71 19.15
CA TRP A 263 -8.57 0.34 19.06
C TRP A 263 -8.93 -0.56 20.23
N ALA A 264 -10.12 -0.34 20.80
CA ALA A 264 -10.63 -1.24 21.83
C ALA A 264 -10.70 -2.67 21.30
N GLU A 265 -10.25 -3.65 22.09
CA GLU A 265 -10.33 -5.08 21.76
C GLU A 265 -11.77 -5.51 21.44
N THR A 266 -12.75 -4.87 22.09
CA THR A 266 -14.19 -5.09 21.89
C THR A 266 -14.75 -4.36 20.66
N SER A 267 -13.91 -4.01 19.69
CA SER A 267 -14.36 -3.30 18.49
C SER A 267 -15.16 -4.24 17.58
N PRO A 268 -16.42 -3.91 17.21
CA PRO A 268 -17.21 -4.75 16.32
C PRO A 268 -16.50 -5.09 15.00
N ALA A 269 -15.69 -4.18 14.46
CA ALA A 269 -14.90 -4.47 13.26
C ALA A 269 -13.82 -5.55 13.50
N VAL A 270 -13.19 -5.57 14.68
CA VAL A 270 -12.18 -6.58 15.03
C VAL A 270 -12.86 -7.94 15.19
N ASP A 271 -13.99 -7.99 15.91
CA ASP A 271 -14.79 -9.20 16.06
C ASP A 271 -15.26 -9.75 14.69
N ALA A 272 -15.71 -8.86 13.81
CA ALA A 272 -16.14 -9.21 12.46
C ALA A 272 -15.00 -9.80 11.61
N VAL A 273 -13.81 -9.21 11.69
CA VAL A 273 -12.61 -9.70 11.01
C VAL A 273 -12.21 -11.08 11.53
N GLN A 274 -12.19 -11.27 12.85
CA GLN A 274 -11.87 -12.55 13.48
C GLN A 274 -12.91 -13.62 13.12
N ALA A 275 -14.20 -13.28 13.15
CA ALA A 275 -15.28 -14.19 12.76
C ALA A 275 -15.20 -14.60 11.28
N ALA A 276 -14.76 -13.69 10.41
CA ALA A 276 -14.69 -13.93 8.97
C ALA A 276 -13.46 -14.74 8.53
N LEU A 277 -12.34 -14.60 9.25
CA LEU A 277 -11.05 -15.21 8.88
C LEU A 277 -10.61 -16.34 9.83
N GLY A 278 -11.31 -16.53 10.95
CA GLY A 278 -10.97 -17.53 11.97
C GLY A 278 -9.68 -17.21 12.72
N ASP A 279 -9.09 -18.23 13.33
CA ASP A 279 -7.86 -18.11 14.12
C ASP A 279 -6.59 -17.84 13.26
N GLU A 280 -6.67 -18.04 11.93
CA GLU A 280 -5.61 -17.70 10.97
C GLU A 280 -5.69 -16.25 10.45
N HIS A 281 -6.48 -15.39 11.11
CA HIS A 281 -6.68 -14.01 10.65
C HIS A 281 -5.39 -13.19 10.43
N PRO A 282 -4.28 -13.34 11.20
CA PRO A 282 -3.09 -12.50 10.98
C PRO A 282 -2.43 -12.80 9.65
N ASP A 283 -2.39 -14.08 9.28
CA ASP A 283 -1.81 -14.55 8.02
C ASP A 283 -2.71 -14.21 6.84
N ALA A 284 -4.03 -14.29 7.03
CA ALA A 284 -5.02 -13.93 6.00
C ALA A 284 -5.10 -12.40 5.75
N LEU A 285 -5.00 -11.57 6.79
CA LEU A 285 -4.94 -10.11 6.67
C LEU A 285 -3.56 -9.63 6.18
N GLY A 286 -2.50 -10.31 6.60
CA GLY A 286 -1.12 -9.87 6.41
C GLY A 286 -0.72 -8.70 7.33
N TYR A 287 -1.45 -8.50 8.43
CA TYR A 287 -1.18 -7.52 9.49
C TYR A 287 -1.96 -7.81 10.77
N VAL A 288 -1.55 -7.13 11.85
CA VAL A 288 -2.19 -7.23 13.18
C VAL A 288 -2.90 -5.91 13.49
N PRO A 289 -4.19 -5.92 13.89
CA PRO A 289 -4.87 -4.72 14.36
C PRO A 289 -4.13 -4.06 15.52
N ARG A 290 -4.13 -2.72 15.56
CA ARG A 290 -3.51 -1.96 16.65
C ARG A 290 -4.47 -1.88 17.83
N LEU A 291 -4.46 -2.88 18.70
CA LEU A 291 -5.36 -2.98 19.87
C LEU A 291 -4.71 -2.43 21.15
N GLY A 292 -5.52 -1.90 22.07
CA GLY A 292 -5.09 -1.39 23.38
C GLY A 292 -6.20 -0.71 24.20
#